data_AF-A0A959EHH5-F1
#
_entry.id   AF-A0A959EHH5-F1
#
_cell.length_a   1.000
_cell.length_b   1.000
_cell.length_c   1.000
_cell.angle_alpha   90.00
_cell.angle_beta   90.00
_cell.angle_gamma   90.00
#
_symmetry.space_group_name_H-M   'P 1'
#
loop_
_entity.id
_entity.type
_entity.pdbx_description
1 polymer ?
#
loop_
_entity_poly.entity_id
_entity_poly.type
_entity_poly.pdbx_seq_one_letter_code
_entity_poly.pdbx_strand_id
1 'polypeptide(L)'
;MNFKSLYFVFLKPSQGKLGLLLLLSFLQLKGQQEQFSQAQQLAISGQHSEAEALLGELTAAHPDYLPAALLRAHNLSWSGQYRQSIDAFNAILQQQPGQTDALVGLGYAFSWSGA
;
A
#
# COMPACT_ATOMS: atom_id res chain seq x y z
N MET A 1 -47.01 6.96 16.99
CA MET A 1 -45.76 7.52 17.57
C MET A 1 -45.55 6.93 18.96
N ASN A 2 -44.71 5.90 19.09
CA ASN A 2 -43.65 5.87 20.09
C ASN A 2 -42.65 4.73 19.81
N PHE A 3 -41.38 5.10 19.76
CA PHE A 3 -40.26 4.46 19.06
C PHE A 3 -39.28 3.75 20.01
N LYS A 4 -39.75 3.17 21.12
CA LYS A 4 -38.84 2.67 22.17
C LYS A 4 -39.27 1.33 22.75
N SER A 5 -39.21 0.24 21.99
CA SER A 5 -39.14 -1.10 22.61
C SER A 5 -38.74 -2.23 21.65
N LEU A 6 -37.68 -2.07 20.83
CA LEU A 6 -37.17 -3.20 20.06
C LEU A 6 -35.65 -3.12 19.75
N TYR A 7 -34.85 -2.78 20.76
CA TYR A 7 -33.39 -2.91 20.70
C TYR A 7 -32.84 -3.64 21.93
N PHE A 8 -33.55 -4.65 22.41
CA PHE A 8 -33.06 -5.54 23.46
C PHE A 8 -33.35 -6.96 23.03
N VAL A 9 -32.37 -7.59 22.39
CA VAL A 9 -32.04 -9.02 22.43
C VAL A 9 -30.91 -9.26 21.42
N PHE A 10 -29.80 -9.83 21.90
CA PHE A 10 -28.51 -10.15 21.22
C PHE A 10 -27.33 -9.17 21.28
N LEU A 11 -27.03 -8.64 22.47
CA LEU A 11 -25.62 -8.41 22.86
C LEU A 11 -25.36 -9.10 24.20
N LYS A 12 -24.97 -10.38 24.15
CA LYS A 12 -24.22 -11.01 25.24
C LYS A 12 -22.76 -11.10 24.78
N PRO A 13 -21.84 -10.33 25.38
CA PRO A 13 -20.45 -10.30 24.98
C PRO A 13 -19.72 -11.50 25.57
N SER A 14 -19.13 -12.34 24.73
CA SER A 14 -18.02 -13.22 25.10
C SER A 14 -16.76 -12.96 24.26
N GLN A 15 -16.66 -11.80 23.60
CA GLN A 15 -15.73 -11.54 22.48
C GLN A 15 -14.90 -10.25 22.64
N GLY A 16 -14.48 -9.88 23.85
CA GLY A 16 -13.78 -8.60 24.10
C GLY A 16 -12.46 -8.41 23.34
N LYS A 17 -11.72 -9.49 23.05
CA LYS A 17 -10.44 -9.44 22.33
C LYS A 17 -10.61 -9.43 20.82
N LEU A 18 -11.52 -10.22 20.28
CA LEU A 18 -11.76 -10.32 18.83
C LEU A 18 -12.34 -9.01 18.26
N GLY A 19 -13.27 -8.35 18.96
CA GLY A 19 -13.79 -7.06 18.53
C GLY A 19 -12.72 -5.96 18.52
N LEU A 20 -11.82 -5.96 19.51
CA LEU A 20 -10.73 -4.99 19.61
C LEU A 20 -9.65 -5.24 18.55
N LEU A 21 -9.27 -6.50 18.30
CA LEU A 21 -8.34 -6.87 17.24
C LEU A 21 -8.87 -6.47 15.86
N LEU A 22 -10.15 -6.74 15.58
CA LEU A 22 -10.79 -6.30 14.33
C LEU A 22 -10.73 -4.77 14.22
N LEU A 23 -11.09 -4.03 15.27
CA LEU A 23 -11.03 -2.57 15.27
C LEU A 23 -9.61 -2.04 15.01
N LEU A 24 -8.58 -2.63 15.63
CA LEU A 24 -7.18 -2.27 15.39
C LEU A 24 -6.75 -2.57 13.96
N SER A 25 -7.10 -3.73 13.41
CA SER A 25 -6.85 -4.05 12.00
C SER A 25 -7.56 -3.07 11.08
N PHE A 26 -8.80 -2.69 11.38
CA PHE A 26 -9.56 -1.68 10.63
C PHE A 26 -8.90 -0.28 10.71
N LEU A 27 -8.37 0.11 11.86
CA LEU A 27 -7.65 1.39 12.02
C LEU A 27 -6.33 1.37 11.24
N GLN A 28 -5.59 0.27 11.29
CA GLN A 28 -4.34 0.09 10.56
C GLN A 28 -4.57 0.14 9.03
N LEU A 29 -5.62 -0.53 8.54
CA LEU A 29 -6.03 -0.50 7.13
C LEU A 29 -6.37 0.92 6.63
N LYS A 30 -7.02 1.74 7.47
CA LYS A 30 -7.27 3.14 7.13
C LYS A 30 -5.98 3.97 7.11
N GLY A 31 -5.10 3.77 8.10
CA GLY A 31 -3.82 4.48 8.18
C GLY A 31 -2.92 4.23 6.97
N GLN A 32 -2.77 2.97 6.54
CA GLN A 32 -1.95 2.65 5.36
C GLN A 32 -2.55 3.23 4.07
N GLN A 33 -3.88 3.30 3.95
CA GLN A 33 -4.53 3.88 2.77
C GLN A 33 -4.36 5.41 2.73
N GLU A 34 -4.42 6.08 3.86
CA GLU A 34 -4.17 7.52 3.97
C GLU A 34 -2.72 7.87 3.63
N GLN A 35 -1.76 7.16 4.22
CA GLN A 35 -0.34 7.30 3.89
C GLN A 35 -0.06 7.01 2.41
N PHE A 36 -0.71 6.00 1.83
CA PHE A 36 -0.61 5.72 0.41
C PHE A 36 -1.16 6.86 -0.46
N SER A 37 -2.32 7.42 -0.12
CA SER A 37 -2.88 8.56 -0.85
C SER A 37 -1.97 9.77 -0.81
N GLN A 38 -1.33 10.04 0.33
CA GLN A 38 -0.35 11.10 0.45
C GLN A 38 0.90 10.82 -0.39
N ALA A 39 1.46 9.60 -0.32
CA ALA A 39 2.60 9.21 -1.14
C ALA A 39 2.31 9.34 -2.64
N GLN A 40 1.09 8.99 -3.06
CA GLN A 40 0.65 9.14 -4.44
C GLN A 40 0.65 10.61 -4.88
N GLN A 41 0.16 11.51 -4.02
CA GLN A 41 0.19 12.95 -4.30
C GLN A 41 1.62 13.46 -4.44
N LEU A 42 2.52 13.09 -3.51
CA LEU A 42 3.93 13.47 -3.57
C LEU A 42 4.58 12.99 -4.89
N ALA A 43 4.33 11.73 -5.27
CA ALA A 43 4.89 11.14 -6.47
C ALA A 43 4.39 11.85 -7.75
N ILE A 44 3.08 12.14 -7.84
CA ILE A 44 2.47 12.85 -8.99
C ILE A 44 2.97 14.31 -9.04
N SER A 45 3.22 14.94 -7.90
CA SER A 45 3.77 16.28 -7.80
C SER A 45 5.27 16.35 -8.09
N GLY A 46 5.93 15.23 -8.42
CA GLY A 46 7.36 15.15 -8.70
C GLY A 46 8.25 15.22 -7.45
N GLN A 47 7.65 15.17 -6.25
CA GLN A 47 8.36 15.16 -4.96
C GLN A 47 8.85 13.74 -4.65
N HIS A 48 9.67 13.18 -5.55
CA HIS A 48 10.03 11.76 -5.54
C HIS A 48 10.77 11.31 -4.27
N SER A 49 11.61 12.16 -3.69
CA SER A 49 12.34 11.83 -2.47
C SER A 49 11.42 11.71 -1.25
N GLU A 50 10.41 12.58 -1.15
CA GLU A 50 9.43 12.57 -0.07
C GLU A 50 8.46 11.40 -0.24
N ALA A 51 8.04 11.13 -1.48
CA ALA A 51 7.29 9.93 -1.83
C ALA A 51 8.05 8.65 -1.45
N GLU A 52 9.34 8.57 -1.78
CA GLU A 52 10.18 7.40 -1.47
C GLU A 52 10.33 7.18 0.03
N ALA A 53 10.51 8.23 0.83
CA ALA A 53 10.59 8.13 2.28
C ALA A 53 9.29 7.55 2.86
N LEU A 54 8.15 8.12 2.47
CA LEU A 54 6.84 7.67 2.96
C LEU A 54 6.49 6.25 2.48
N LEU A 55 6.81 5.92 1.23
CA LEU A 55 6.62 4.56 0.68
C LEU A 55 7.55 3.54 1.32
N GLY A 56 8.77 3.95 1.68
CA GLY A 56 9.72 3.12 2.42
C GLY A 56 9.17 2.74 3.80
N GLU A 57 8.64 3.72 4.54
CA GLU A 57 7.98 3.47 5.83
C GLU A 57 6.74 2.58 5.68
N LEU A 58 5.89 2.88 4.71
CA LEU A 58 4.65 2.16 4.46
C LEU A 58 4.90 0.70 4.04
N THR A 59 5.90 0.44 3.19
CA THR A 59 6.28 -0.92 2.80
C THR A 59 7.00 -1.69 3.91
N ALA A 60 7.73 -1.02 4.80
CA ALA A 60 8.33 -1.65 5.97
C ALA A 60 7.28 -2.04 7.03
N ALA A 61 6.27 -1.20 7.25
CA ALA A 61 5.17 -1.46 8.18
C ALA A 61 4.16 -2.48 7.62
N HIS A 62 3.97 -2.48 6.29
CA HIS A 62 3.00 -3.33 5.60
C HIS A 62 3.64 -4.04 4.38
N PRO A 63 4.47 -5.07 4.61
CA PRO A 63 5.19 -5.77 3.53
C PRO A 63 4.28 -6.44 2.48
N ASP A 64 3.02 -6.70 2.85
CA ASP A 64 1.98 -7.31 2.00
C ASP A 64 1.14 -6.26 1.24
N TYR A 65 1.36 -4.97 1.49
CA TYR A 65 0.59 -3.91 0.85
C TYR A 65 1.11 -3.60 -0.56
N LEU A 66 0.70 -4.43 -1.51
CA LEU A 66 1.11 -4.38 -2.92
C LEU A 66 1.01 -2.97 -3.57
N PRO A 67 -0.04 -2.16 -3.36
CA PRO A 67 -0.12 -0.83 -3.94
C PRO A 67 1.07 0.06 -3.59
N ALA A 68 1.52 0.03 -2.33
CA ALA A 68 2.68 0.82 -1.89
C ALA A 68 3.98 0.32 -2.53
N ALA A 69 4.16 -1.00 -2.62
CA ALA A 69 5.33 -1.59 -3.28
C ALA A 69 5.40 -1.20 -4.76
N LEU A 70 4.27 -1.22 -5.48
CA LEU A 70 4.19 -0.82 -6.88
C LEU A 70 4.47 0.66 -7.07
N LEU A 71 3.81 1.52 -6.29
CA LEU A 71 4.02 2.96 -6.38
C LEU A 71 5.48 3.33 -6.08
N ARG A 72 6.11 2.64 -5.13
CA ARG A 72 7.53 2.82 -4.82
C ARG A 72 8.42 2.46 -6.00
N ALA A 73 8.20 1.30 -6.61
CA ALA A 73 8.95 0.87 -7.80
C ALA A 73 8.80 1.86 -8.96
N HIS A 74 7.58 2.37 -9.20
CA HIS A 74 7.32 3.42 -10.20
C HIS A 74 8.00 4.74 -9.86
N ASN A 75 7.93 5.19 -8.61
CA ASN A 75 8.57 6.42 -8.15
C ASN A 75 10.10 6.38 -8.32
N LEU A 76 10.74 5.24 -8.06
CA LEU A 76 12.15 5.00 -8.35
C LEU A 76 12.45 5.13 -9.84
N SER A 77 11.58 4.60 -10.71
CA SER A 77 11.73 4.78 -12.16
C SER A 77 11.60 6.23 -12.59
N TRP A 78 10.57 6.96 -12.14
CA TRP A 78 10.36 8.37 -12.50
C TRP A 78 11.49 9.29 -12.02
N SER A 79 12.14 8.94 -10.92
CA SER A 79 13.29 9.67 -10.37
C SER A 79 14.65 9.22 -10.92
N GLY A 80 14.67 8.37 -11.95
CA GLY A 80 15.90 7.94 -12.62
C GLY A 80 16.68 6.85 -11.89
N GLN A 81 16.15 6.30 -10.80
CA GLN A 81 16.77 5.25 -9.99
C GLN A 81 16.46 3.86 -10.57
N TYR A 82 16.76 3.69 -11.87
CA TYR A 82 16.27 2.54 -12.65
C TYR A 82 16.70 1.19 -12.09
N ARG A 83 17.94 1.07 -11.60
CA ARG A 83 18.44 -0.18 -11.00
C ARG A 83 17.60 -0.60 -9.79
N GLN A 84 17.32 0.34 -8.88
CA GLN A 84 16.50 0.08 -7.70
C GLN A 84 15.05 -0.21 -8.09
N SER A 85 14.53 0.45 -9.12
CA SER A 85 13.21 0.18 -9.66
C SER A 85 13.10 -1.24 -10.24
N ILE A 86 14.08 -1.68 -11.02
CA ILE A 86 14.18 -3.03 -11.57
C ILE A 86 14.20 -4.08 -10.45
N ASP A 87 15.04 -3.86 -9.43
CA ASP A 87 15.12 -4.76 -8.27
C ASP A 87 13.78 -4.83 -7.52
N ALA A 88 13.10 -3.69 -7.34
CA ALA A 88 11.80 -3.62 -6.69
C ALA A 88 10.70 -4.34 -7.48
N PHE A 89 10.62 -4.14 -8.80
CA PHE A 89 9.66 -4.85 -9.64
C PHE A 89 9.92 -6.36 -9.66
N ASN A 90 11.19 -6.78 -9.74
CA ASN A 90 11.54 -8.20 -9.66
C ASN A 90 11.13 -8.83 -8.32
N ALA A 91 11.30 -8.12 -7.20
CA ALA A 91 10.85 -8.61 -5.90
C ALA A 91 9.32 -8.81 -5.85
N ILE A 92 8.55 -7.90 -6.45
CA ILE A 92 7.08 -8.05 -6.58
C ILE A 92 6.75 -9.28 -7.42
N LEU A 93 7.42 -9.47 -8.56
CA LEU A 93 7.18 -10.59 -9.47
C LEU A 93 7.61 -11.94 -8.91
N GLN A 94 8.59 -11.99 -8.01
CA GLN A 94 8.93 -13.23 -7.29
C GLN A 94 7.76 -13.72 -6.42
N GLN A 95 7.01 -12.79 -5.83
CA GLN A 95 5.83 -13.13 -5.01
C GLN A 95 4.58 -13.32 -5.87
N GLN A 96 4.44 -12.53 -6.94
CA GLN A 96 3.28 -12.53 -7.82
C GLN A 96 3.73 -12.51 -9.29
N PRO A 97 4.10 -13.66 -9.88
CA PRO A 97 4.68 -13.72 -11.23
C PRO A 97 3.78 -13.16 -12.34
N GLY A 98 2.47 -13.15 -12.13
CA GLY A 98 1.48 -12.61 -13.08
C GLY A 98 1.06 -11.17 -12.83
N GLN A 99 1.77 -10.42 -11.98
CA GLN A 99 1.38 -9.06 -11.64
C GLN A 99 1.68 -8.10 -12.82
N THR A 100 0.65 -7.83 -13.62
CA THR A 100 0.75 -7.08 -14.87
C THR A 100 1.40 -5.71 -14.72
N ASP A 101 1.06 -4.94 -13.67
CA ASP A 101 1.63 -3.60 -13.48
C ASP A 101 3.15 -3.66 -13.22
N ALA A 102 3.63 -4.69 -12.52
CA ALA A 102 5.05 -4.90 -12.27
C ALA A 102 5.77 -5.35 -13.54
N LEU A 103 5.16 -6.19 -14.37
CA LEU A 103 5.73 -6.57 -15.68
C LEU A 103 5.88 -5.35 -16.59
N VAL A 104 4.84 -4.52 -16.67
CA VAL A 104 4.83 -3.30 -17.48
C VAL A 104 5.85 -2.29 -16.94
N GLY A 105 5.83 -2.04 -15.63
CA GLY A 105 6.77 -1.15 -14.95
C GLY A 105 8.22 -1.59 -15.13
N LEU A 106 8.50 -2.90 -15.01
CA LEU A 106 9.83 -3.47 -15.27
C LEU A 106 10.29 -3.22 -16.70
N GLY A 107 9.38 -3.39 -17.69
CA GLY A 107 9.66 -3.08 -19.09
C GLY A 107 10.04 -1.62 -19.31
N TYR A 108 9.31 -0.68 -18.70
CA TYR A 108 9.66 0.74 -18.75
C TYR A 108 10.99 1.04 -18.06
N ALA A 109 11.24 0.44 -16.89
CA ALA A 109 12.48 0.62 -16.15
C ALA A 109 13.70 0.16 -16.97
N PHE A 110 13.62 -0.99 -17.64
CA PHE A 110 14.66 -1.45 -18.57
C PHE A 110 14.82 -0.48 -19.74
N SER A 111 13.73 -0.11 -20.40
CA SER A 111 13.77 0.81 -21.55
C SER A 111 14.39 2.17 -21.20
N TRP A 112 14.12 2.72 -20.02
CA TRP A 112 14.67 4.01 -19.58
C TRP A 112 16.10 3.89 -19.06
N SER A 113 16.50 2.72 -18.54
CA SER A 113 17.88 2.46 -18.14
C SER A 113 18.85 2.30 -19.31
N GLY A 114 18.35 1.97 -20.51
CA GLY A 114 19.15 1.64 -21.68
C GLY A 114 19.88 0.30 -21.59
N ALA A 115 19.42 -0.59 -20.70
CA ALA A 115 19.93 -1.95 -20.51
C ALA A 115 19.22 -2.98 -21.41
#